data_AF-A0AAW8W1H3-F1
#
_entry.id   AF-A0AAW8W1H3-F1
#
_cell.length_a   1.000
_cell.length_b   1.000
_cell.length_c   1.000
_cell.angle_alpha   90.00
_cell.angle_beta   90.00
_cell.angle_gamma   90.00
#
_symmetry.space_group_name_H-M   'P 1'
#
loop_
_entity.id
_entity.type
_entity.pdbx_description
1 polymer ?
#
loop_
_entity_poly.entity_id
_entity_poly.type
_entity_poly.pdbx_seq_one_letter_code
_entity_poly.pdbx_strand_id
1 'polypeptide(L)'
;MNAIQITGSNPQADGTWKVGYNATYEDNLHIEGFVYVPQEDMDNMRMRDLPDYVSNKIVSELSKGSPSIDSVGTTDDSVTTKAK
;
A
#
# COMPACT_ATOMS: atom_id res chain seq x y z
N MET A 1 7.69 -7.14 -9.70
CA MET A 1 6.33 -6.76 -9.29
C MET A 1 5.49 -6.68 -10.55
N ASN A 2 4.35 -7.36 -10.62
CA ASN A 2 3.63 -7.56 -11.88
C ASN A 2 2.48 -6.54 -12.05
N ALA A 3 1.78 -6.20 -10.96
CA ALA A 3 0.77 -5.16 -10.95
C ALA A 3 0.67 -4.48 -9.58
N ILE A 4 0.44 -3.16 -9.58
CA ILE A 4 -0.03 -2.42 -8.40
C ILE A 4 -1.39 -1.80 -8.71
N GLN A 5 -2.28 -1.83 -7.75
CA GLN A 5 -3.56 -1.15 -7.80
C GLN A 5 -3.70 -0.27 -6.57
N ILE A 6 -3.99 1.01 -6.77
CA ILE A 6 -4.30 1.93 -5.67
C ILE A 6 -5.76 1.71 -5.29
N THR A 7 -6.00 1.36 -4.02
CA THR A 7 -7.34 1.06 -3.50
C THR A 7 -8.01 2.29 -2.88
N GLY A 8 -7.22 3.29 -2.50
CA GLY A 8 -7.72 4.57 -1.98
C GLY A 8 -6.60 5.52 -1.61
N SER A 9 -6.92 6.80 -1.53
CA SER A 9 -6.01 7.84 -1.06
C SER A 9 -6.76 8.82 -0.15
N ASN A 10 -6.29 8.97 1.08
CA ASN A 10 -6.93 9.79 2.10
C ASN A 10 -5.91 10.74 2.74
N PRO A 11 -6.15 12.06 2.74
CA PRO A 11 -5.29 13.00 3.46
C PRO A 11 -5.39 12.75 4.97
N GLN A 12 -4.27 12.90 5.66
CA GLN A 12 -4.11 12.78 7.11
C GLN A 12 -3.92 14.15 7.74
N ALA A 13 -4.21 14.28 9.04
CA ALA A 13 -4.14 15.55 9.76
C ALA A 13 -2.71 16.11 9.90
N ASP A 14 -1.69 15.27 9.71
CA ASP A 14 -0.27 15.61 9.80
C ASP A 14 0.31 16.14 8.47
N GLY A 15 -0.50 16.29 7.43
CA GLY A 15 -0.04 16.72 6.10
C GLY A 15 0.56 15.59 5.28
N THR A 16 0.30 14.33 5.62
CA THR A 16 0.58 13.18 4.76
C THR A 16 -0.68 12.64 4.10
N TRP A 17 -0.52 11.87 3.04
CA TRP A 17 -1.57 11.12 2.37
C TRP A 17 -1.36 9.64 2.64
N LYS A 18 -2.36 9.00 3.22
CA LYS A 18 -2.42 7.55 3.36
C LYS A 18 -2.94 6.97 2.06
N VAL A 19 -2.08 6.22 1.37
CA VAL A 19 -2.41 5.59 0.08
C VAL A 19 -2.44 4.09 0.27
N GLY A 20 -3.62 3.49 0.09
CA GLY A 20 -3.82 2.05 0.10
C GLY A 20 -3.43 1.44 -1.24
N TYR A 21 -2.77 0.27 -1.19
CA TYR A 21 -2.37 -0.46 -2.38
C TYR A 21 -2.64 -1.96 -2.25
N ASN A 22 -2.86 -2.58 -3.41
CA ASN A 22 -2.81 -4.03 -3.61
C ASN A 22 -1.75 -4.32 -4.68
N ALA A 23 -0.79 -5.18 -4.34
CA ALA A 23 0.38 -5.49 -5.13
C ALA A 23 0.44 -6.99 -5.41
N THR A 24 0.44 -7.37 -6.70
CA THR A 24 0.56 -8.76 -7.14
C THR A 24 1.96 -9.03 -7.69
N TYR A 25 2.62 -10.05 -7.14
CA TYR A 25 3.93 -10.54 -7.60
C TYR A 25 3.78 -11.73 -8.54
N GLU A 26 4.89 -12.11 -9.18
CA GLU A 26 4.93 -13.18 -10.19
C GLU A 26 4.50 -14.54 -9.63
N ASP A 27 4.71 -14.80 -8.33
CA ASP A 27 4.30 -16.03 -7.65
C ASP A 27 2.81 -16.05 -7.22
N ASN A 28 1.96 -15.17 -7.77
CA ASN A 28 0.59 -14.91 -7.30
C ASN A 28 0.48 -14.46 -5.83
N LEU A 29 1.60 -14.05 -5.23
CA LEU A 29 1.60 -13.43 -3.92
C LEU A 29 0.93 -12.06 -4.02
N HIS A 30 -0.12 -11.87 -3.23
CA HIS A 30 -0.79 -10.59 -3.08
C HIS A 30 -0.36 -9.99 -1.74
N ILE A 31 0.14 -8.76 -1.78
CA ILE A 31 0.34 -7.98 -0.58
C ILE A 31 -0.60 -6.77 -0.65
N GLU A 32 -1.26 -6.51 0.47
CA GLU A 32 -2.01 -5.29 0.68
C GLU A 32 -1.34 -4.48 1.76
N GLY A 33 -1.45 -3.16 1.66
CA GLY A 33 -0.88 -2.28 2.65
C GLY A 33 -1.17 -0.83 2.38
N PHE A 34 -0.51 0.01 3.16
CA PHE A 34 -0.60 1.45 3.03
C PHE A 34 0.80 2.03 2.96
N VAL A 35 0.96 3.08 2.16
CA VAL A 35 2.12 3.95 2.24
C VAL A 35 1.67 5.35 2.63
N TYR A 36 2.50 6.01 3.42
CA TYR A 36 2.35 7.43 3.73
C TYR A 36 3.19 8.23 2.74
N VAL A 37 2.54 9.17 2.06
CA VAL A 37 3.15 10.06 1.07
C VAL A 37 3.04 11.49 1.60
N PRO A 38 4.13 12.24 1.77
CA PRO A 38 4.07 13.65 2.15
C PRO A 38 3.19 14.46 1.19
N GLN A 39 2.48 15.47 1.69
CA GLN A 39 1.68 16.34 0.82
C GLN A 39 2.54 17.04 -0.25
N GLU A 40 3.77 17.43 0.06
CA GLU A 40 4.69 18.01 -0.92
C GLU A 40 4.97 17.08 -2.10
N ASP A 41 5.14 15.77 -1.85
CA ASP A 41 5.34 14.78 -2.89
C ASP A 41 4.05 14.59 -3.70
N MET A 42 2.90 14.57 -3.04
CA MET A 42 1.59 14.47 -3.70
C MET A 42 1.26 15.67 -4.59
N ASP A 43 1.59 16.91 -4.16
CA ASP A 43 1.36 18.13 -4.94
C ASP A 43 2.28 18.22 -6.17
N ASN A 44 3.51 17.69 -6.05
CA ASN A 44 4.48 17.68 -7.15
C ASN A 44 4.29 16.48 -8.11
N MET A 45 3.59 15.44 -7.68
CA MET A 45 3.37 14.22 -8.46
C MET A 45 2.01 14.26 -9.17
N ARG A 46 1.95 13.82 -10.43
CA ARG A 46 0.65 13.63 -11.08
C ARG A 46 0.04 12.32 -10.57
N MET A 47 -1.28 12.26 -10.43
CA MET A 47 -1.99 11.05 -9.98
C MET A 47 -1.65 9.78 -10.78
N ARG A 48 -1.28 9.93 -12.07
CA ARG A 48 -0.84 8.81 -12.93
C ARG A 48 0.51 8.21 -12.52
N ASP A 49 1.35 8.99 -11.84
CA ASP A 49 2.70 8.62 -11.43
C ASP A 49 2.68 8.02 -10.00
N LEU A 50 1.56 8.15 -9.28
CA LEU A 50 1.37 7.61 -7.94
C LEU A 50 1.59 6.08 -7.86
N PRO A 51 1.06 5.24 -8.77
CA PRO A 51 1.31 3.79 -8.75
C PRO A 51 2.80 3.45 -8.81
N ASP A 52 3.57 4.18 -9.62
CA ASP A 52 5.01 3.95 -9.80
C ASP A 52 5.79 4.33 -8.53
N TYR A 53 5.46 5.49 -7.93
CA TYR A 53 6.02 5.92 -6.65
C TYR A 53 5.75 4.91 -5.53
N VAL A 54 4.50 4.45 -5.40
CA VAL A 54 4.14 3.46 -4.38
C VAL A 54 4.89 2.15 -4.63
N SER A 55 5.00 1.69 -5.88
CA SER A 55 5.75 0.47 -6.23
C SER A 55 7.23 0.59 -5.84
N ASN A 56 7.89 1.71 -6.18
CA ASN A 56 9.28 1.95 -5.81
C ASN A 56 9.49 2.00 -4.29
N LYS A 57 8.54 2.61 -3.57
CA LYS A 57 8.58 2.69 -2.10
C LYS A 57 8.44 1.31 -1.47
N ILE A 58 7.50 0.48 -1.94
CA ILE A 58 7.31 -0.90 -1.48
C ILE A 58 8.58 -1.72 -1.69
N VAL A 59 9.16 -1.67 -2.90
CA VAL A 59 10.40 -2.40 -3.22
C VAL A 59 11.56 -1.93 -2.34
N SER A 60 11.66 -0.61 -2.07
CA SER A 60 12.68 -0.05 -1.18
C SER A 60 12.54 -0.55 0.26
N GLU A 61 11.32 -0.59 0.80
CA GLU A 61 11.06 -1.06 2.17
C GLU A 61 11.26 -2.57 2.32
N LEU A 62 10.85 -3.37 1.32
CA LEU A 62 11.14 -4.80 1.25
C LEU A 62 12.65 -5.07 1.19
N SER A 63 13.39 -4.30 0.41
CA SER A 63 14.85 -4.44 0.28
C SER A 63 15.62 -4.06 1.54
N LYS A 64 15.03 -3.25 2.44
CA LYS A 64 15.63 -2.89 3.73
C LYS A 64 15.39 -3.93 4.83
N GLY A 65 14.68 -5.02 4.52
CA GLY A 65 14.58 -6.19 5.41
C GLY A 65 13.57 -6.04 6.56
N SER A 66 12.72 -5.02 6.57
CA SER A 66 11.66 -4.89 7.56
C SER A 66 10.54 -4.00 7.01
N PRO A 67 9.46 -4.55 6.44
CA PRO A 67 8.21 -3.84 6.51
C PRO A 67 7.86 -3.81 8.02
N SER A 68 8.09 -2.68 8.69
CA SER A 68 7.42 -2.41 9.95
C SER A 68 5.94 -2.28 9.61
N ILE A 69 5.24 -3.41 9.58
CA ILE A 69 3.79 -3.50 9.51
C ILE A 69 3.25 -3.14 10.90
N ASP A 70 3.61 -1.96 11.40
CA ASP A 70 2.97 -1.41 12.59
C ASP A 70 1.61 -0.87 12.15
N SER A 71 0.59 -1.61 12.53
CA SER A 71 -0.84 -1.38 12.25
C SER A 71 -1.33 -1.86 10.89
N VAL A 72 -1.32 -3.18 10.69
CA VAL A 72 -2.47 -3.83 10.05
C VAL A 72 -3.67 -3.52 10.96
N GLY A 73 -4.38 -2.42 10.63
CA GLY A 73 -5.70 -2.19 11.17
C GLY A 73 -6.51 -3.42 10.83
N THR A 74 -7.05 -4.06 11.87
CA THR A 74 -7.88 -5.25 11.78
C THR A 74 -9.05 -4.93 10.86
N THR A 75 -8.94 -5.23 9.57
CA THR A 75 -10.13 -5.34 8.75
C THR A 75 -10.60 -6.75 8.97
N ASP A 76 -11.64 -6.82 9.79
CA ASP A 76 -12.53 -7.95 9.95
C ASP A 76 -12.77 -8.62 8.60
N ASP A 77 -11.99 -9.65 8.30
CA ASP A 77 -12.42 -10.68 7.37
C ASP A 77 -12.74 -11.90 8.23
N SER A 78 -13.99 -11.91 8.66
CA SER A 78 -14.69 -13.10 9.13
C SER A 78 -14.41 -14.26 8.17
N VAL A 79 -13.36 -15.05 8.46
CA VAL A 79 -13.16 -16.36 7.86
C VAL A 79 -14.32 -17.23 8.32
N THR A 80 -15.42 -17.19 7.56
CA THR A 80 -16.48 -18.19 7.66
C THR A 80 -15.96 -19.47 7.03
N THR A 81 -15.18 -20.25 7.78
CA THR A 81 -15.01 -21.66 7.46
C THR A 81 -16.36 -22.35 7.67
N LYS A 82 -17.12 -22.52 6.59
CA LYS A 82 -18.20 -23.50 6.60
C LYS A 82 -17.56 -24.88 6.65
N ALA A 83 -17.41 -25.42 7.86
CA ALA A 83 -17.06 -26.81 8.08
C ALA A 83 -18.27 -27.58 8.60
N LYS A 84 -18.91 -28.25 7.63
CA LYS A 84 -19.78 -29.44 7.69
C LYS A 84 -21.14 -29.37 8.39
#